data_AF-A0A355FBA2-F1
#
_entry.id   AF-A0A355FBA2-F1
#
_cell.length_a   1.000
_cell.length_b   1.000
_cell.length_c   1.000
_cell.angle_alpha   90.00
_cell.angle_beta   90.00
_cell.angle_gamma   90.00
#
_symmetry.space_group_name_H-M   'P 1'
#
loop_
_entity.id
_entity.type
_entity.pdbx_description
1 polymer ?
#
loop_
_entity_poly.entity_id
_entity_poly.type
_entity_poly.pdbx_seq_one_letter_code
_entity_poly.pdbx_strand_id
1 'polypeptide(L)' 'MKTILVMPENERQLKLLKAMFEEMQIKYRSEKTGEDLFYPELENKIKEARKEKEKGELLTIDSEKLWESI' A
#
# COMPACT_ATOMS: atom_id res chain seq x y z
N MET A 1 26.24 12.98 18.15
CA MET A 1 26.15 12.20 16.89
C MET A 1 25.08 12.85 16.03
N LYS A 2 25.30 12.95 14.71
CA LYS A 2 24.31 13.51 13.78
C LYS A 2 23.65 12.36 13.02
N THR A 3 22.33 12.36 12.94
CA THR A 3 21.56 11.40 12.14
C THR A 3 21.34 11.97 10.75
N ILE A 4 21.51 11.15 9.72
CA ILE A 4 21.27 11.53 8.33
C ILE A 4 19.97 10.86 7.88
N LEU A 5 19.09 11.64 7.26
CA LEU A 5 17.89 11.15 6.59
C LEU A 5 18.21 10.95 5.11
N VAL A 6 17.91 9.76 4.57
CA VAL A 6 18.15 9.41 3.17
C VAL A 6 16.82 9.06 2.52
N MET A 7 16.47 9.77 1.45
CA MET A 7 15.21 9.60 0.72
C MET A 7 15.52 9.27 -0.75
N PRO A 8 15.54 7.97 -1.13
CA PRO A 8 15.73 7.59 -2.52
C PRO A 8 14.52 7.95 -3.37
N GLU A 9 14.75 8.43 -4.59
CA GLU A 9 13.71 8.88 -5.52
C GLU A 9 13.15 7.73 -6.38
N ASN A 10 13.83 6.58 -6.43
CA ASN A 10 13.42 5.42 -7.22
C ASN A 10 13.89 4.09 -6.63
N GLU A 11 13.30 2.99 -7.11
CA GLU A 11 13.61 1.63 -6.65
C GLU A 11 15.07 1.23 -6.85
N ARG A 12 15.70 1.70 -7.94
CA ARG A 12 17.09 1.39 -8.26
C ARG A 12 18.04 2.00 -7.22
N GLN A 13 17.82 3.26 -6.84
CA GLN A 13 18.57 3.94 -5.78
C GLN A 13 18.38 3.25 -4.43
N LEU A 14 17.14 2.88 -4.08
CA LEU A 14 16.85 2.16 -2.84
C LEU A 14 17.62 0.83 -2.77
N LYS A 15 17.62 0.06 -3.86
CA LYS A 15 18.32 -1.23 -3.92
C LYS A 15 19.83 -1.08 -3.73
N LEU A 16 20.42 -0.07 -4.37
CA LEU A 16 21.86 0.23 -4.23
C LEU A 16 22.20 0.67 -2.80
N LEU A 17 21.38 1.52 -2.18
CA LEU A 17 21.59 1.98 -0.81
C LEU A 17 21.50 0.83 0.20
N LYS A 18 20.54 -0.09 0.04
CA LYS A 18 20.43 -1.28 0.88
C LYS A 18 21.68 -2.14 0.83
N ALA A 19 22.17 -2.44 -0.38
CA ALA A 19 23.39 -3.22 -0.56
C ALA A 19 24.61 -2.53 0.08
N MET A 20 24.75 -1.22 -0.11
CA MET A 20 25.83 -0.45 0.50
C MET A 20 25.77 -0.48 2.04
N PHE A 21 24.58 -0.31 2.62
CA PHE A 21 24.42 -0.36 4.08
C PHE A 21 24.67 -1.76 4.65
N GLU A 22 24.30 -2.81 3.93
CA GLU A 22 24.60 -4.20 4.32
C GLU A 22 26.10 -4.48 4.35
N GLU A 23 26.84 -4.09 3.30
CA GLU A 23 28.30 -4.22 3.24
C GLU A 23 29.01 -3.44 4.36
N MET A 24 28.50 -2.25 4.67
CA MET A 24 29.05 -1.42 5.75
C MET A 24 28.56 -1.81 7.16
N GLN A 25 27.70 -2.83 7.26
CA GLN A 25 27.03 -3.24 8.50
C GLN A 25 26.28 -2.09 9.23
N ILE A 26 25.79 -1.12 8.45
CA ILE A 26 25.03 0.01 8.96
C ILE A 26 23.59 -0.43 9.15
N LYS A 27 23.08 -0.31 10.39
CA LYS A 27 21.67 -0.55 10.67
C LYS A 27 20.83 0.59 10.10
N TYR A 28 19.89 0.25 9.23
CA TYR A 28 18.89 1.18 8.70
C TYR A 28 17.48 0.76 9.14
N ARG A 29 16.56 1.73 9.20
CA ARG A 29 15.13 1.50 9.41
C ARG A 29 14.36 2.25 8.33
N SER A 30 13.29 1.64 7.85
CA SER A 30 12.31 2.35 7.03
C SER A 30 11.36 3.10 7.97
N GLU A 31 11.39 4.43 7.95
CA GLU A 31 10.28 5.22 8.47
C GLU A 31 9.21 5.27 7.41
N LYS A 32 8.04 4.70 7.72
CA LYS A 32 6.84 4.93 6.93
C LYS A 32 6.33 6.31 7.30
N THR A 33 6.50 7.29 6.41
CA THR A 33 5.82 8.58 6.53
C THR A 33 4.31 8.33 6.44
N GLY A 34 3.50 9.07 7.20
CA GLY A 34 2.08 8.77 7.43
C GLY A 34 1.16 8.67 6.21
N GLU A 35 1.65 8.91 5.00
CA GLU A 35 0.92 8.65 3.74
C GLU A 35 0.88 7.15 3.36
N ASP A 36 1.79 6.33 3.90
CA ASP A 36 1.76 4.86 3.82
C ASP A 36 0.85 4.21 4.88
N LEU A 37 0.16 5.03 5.70
CA LEU A 37 -0.90 4.56 6.58
C LEU A 37 -2.13 4.28 5.71
N PHE A 38 -2.12 3.10 5.09
CA PHE A 38 -3.28 2.25 4.80
C PHE A 38 -4.58 2.92 5.22
N TYR A 39 -5.35 3.44 4.27
CA TYR A 39 -6.74 3.83 4.50
C TYR A 39 -7.47 2.60 5.04
N PRO A 40 -7.77 2.52 6.35
CA PRO A 40 -8.36 1.32 6.94
C PRO A 40 -9.72 1.01 6.30
N GLU A 41 -10.38 2.06 5.81
CA GLU A 41 -11.62 2.00 5.03
C GLU A 41 -11.47 1.24 3.71
N LEU A 42 -10.37 1.40 2.98
CA LEU A 42 -10.13 0.68 1.73
C LEU A 42 -9.87 -0.81 2.02
N GLU A 43 -9.10 -1.11 3.06
CA GLU A 43 -8.85 -2.50 3.45
C GLU A 43 -10.13 -3.20 3.93
N ASN A 44 -10.99 -2.49 4.67
CA ASN A 44 -12.29 -2.99 5.10
C ASN A 44 -13.22 -3.23 3.90
N LYS A 45 -13.33 -2.28 2.95
CA LYS A 45 -14.13 -2.46 1.73
C LYS A 45 -13.66 -3.63 0.87
N ILE A 46 -12.34 -3.83 0.76
CA ILE A 46 -11.78 -4.97 0.01
C ILE A 46 -12.08 -6.29 0.73
N LYS A 47 -12.02 -6.32 2.07
CA LYS A 47 -12.37 -7.51 2.87
C LYS A 47 -13.86 -7.83 2.78
N GLU A 48 -14.73 -6.83 2.80
CA GLU A 48 -16.17 -7.02 2.62
C GLU A 48 -16.49 -7.55 1.23
N ALA A 49 -15.97 -6.93 0.17
CA ALA A 49 -16.16 -7.40 -1.21
C ALA A 49 -15.64 -8.84 -1.43
N ARG A 50 -14.54 -9.22 -0.77
CA ARG A 50 -14.03 -10.60 -0.81
C ARG A 50 -14.94 -11.58 -0.06
N LYS A 51 -15.50 -11.19 1.09
CA LYS A 51 -16.48 -12.00 1.83
C LYS A 51 -17.79 -12.17 1.06
N GLU A 52 -18.27 -11.12 0.38
CA GLU A 52 -19.46 -11.19 -0.48
C GLU A 52 -19.24 -12.12 -1.68
N LYS A 53 -18.04 -12.06 -2.29
CA LYS A 53 -17.63 -13.00 -3.34
C LYS A 53 -17.60 -14.45 -2.86
N GLU A 54 -17.04 -14.71 -1.67
CA GLU A 54 -16.99 -16.06 -1.10
C GLU A 54 -18.37 -16.60 -0.72
N LYS A 55 -19.31 -15.72 -0.34
CA LYS A 55 -20.70 -16.08 -0.05
C LYS A 55 -21.58 -16.24 -1.31
N GLY A 56 -21.05 -15.95 -2.50
CA GLY A 56 -21.82 -16.00 -3.75
C GLY A 56 -22.81 -14.86 -3.93
N GLU A 57 -22.81 -13.87 -3.04
CA GLU A 57 -23.66 -12.68 -3.05
C GLU A 57 -22.89 -11.48 -3.62
N LEU A 58 -22.11 -11.69 -4.69
CA LEU A 58 -21.45 -10.58 -5.35
C LEU A 58 -22.58 -9.69 -5.89
N LEU A 59 -22.75 -8.50 -5.31
CA LEU A 59 -23.64 -7.44 -5.79
C LEU A 59 -23.21 -7.10 -7.21
N THR A 60 -23.72 -7.88 -8.15
CA THR A 60 -23.63 -7.61 -9.57
C THR A 60 -24.61 -6.46 -9.75
N ILE A 61 -24.14 -5.25 -9.52
CA ILE A 61 -24.90 -4.06 -9.89
C ILE A 61 -25.03 -4.17 -11.40
N ASP A 62 -26.23 -4.56 -11.84
CA ASP A 62 -26.55 -4.63 -13.26
C ASP A 62 -26.30 -3.24 -13.84
N SER A 63 -25.40 -3.15 -14.80
CA SER A 63 -25.04 -1.89 -15.45
C SER A 63 -26.24 -1.20 -16.10
N GLU A 64 -27.32 -1.94 -16.36
CA GLU A 64 -28.59 -1.42 -16.86
C GLU A 64 -29.37 -0.61 -15.81
N LYS A 65 -29.28 -0.96 -14.52
CA LYS A 65 -30.00 -0.26 -13.43
C LYS A 65 -29.34 1.04 -12.98
N LEU A 66 -28.09 1.29 -13.39
CA LEU A 66 -27.40 2.55 -13.06
C LEU A 66 -28.05 3.77 -13.72
N TRP A 67 -28.74 3.58 -14.86
CA TRP A 67 -29.40 4.65 -15.59
C TRP A 67 -30.82 4.97 -15.11
N GLU A 68 -31.45 4.11 -14.31
CA GLU A 68 -32.82 4.33 -13.78
C GLU A 68 -32.85 5.28 -12.57
N SER A 69 -31.70 5.66 -12.02
CA SER A 69 -31.59 6.54 -10.84
C SER A 69 -30.97 7.92 -11.13
N ILE A 70 -30.89 8.32 -12.41
CA ILE A 70 -30.54 9.69 -12.83
C ILE A 70 -31.81 10.44 -13.25
#